data_AF-A0A1C7HQR4-F1
#
_entry.id   AF-A0A1C7HQR4-F1
#
_cell.length_a   1.000
_cell.length_b   1.000
_cell.length_c   1.000
_cell.angle_alpha   90.00
_cell.angle_beta   90.00
_cell.angle_gamma   90.00
#
_symmetry.space_group_name_H-M   'P 1'
#
loop_
_entity.id
_entity.type
_entity.pdbx_description
1 polymer ?
#
loop_
_entity_poly.entity_id
_entity_poly.type
_entity_poly.pdbx_seq_one_letter_code
_entity_poly.pdbx_strand_id
1 'polypeptide(L)'
;MGNEVAKKQPFTTALAQIQDKFTNAVVNAGKAMNIQYNEYQSACMMNMLGKMQALAVENQLDILKMDYSQITNILQTVAMLNLNISAIPRECYIIIRSKKVGNNWKKEFEFNIEGDGNDKLLRKFGVGVKEVRTPWLVRENDEFTYPSFNGLEVTPPTWTPKDYTSKVVRIVYPIIKDNDMVEFHIAEREGVVHNLQAHIANNLMKNREVKNAAELNQMAATKTLDEILSCPELLPHISPAWKNAGSSEAMIIRKMKNNATKKFPKDFQNAFTAAAYESAYEDYEQYKEDERINKEEAVDAEIIEQSGTEHIETPKEVIKEKAATQPDSSDSRPKDDEECPF
;
A
#
# COMPACT_ATOMS: atom_id res chain seq x y z
N MET A 1 -1.69 -56.12 36.24
CA MET A 1 -1.55 -55.59 34.87
C MET A 1 -2.51 -54.41 34.75
N GLY A 2 -2.00 -53.19 34.90
CA GLY A 2 -2.80 -51.97 34.71
C GLY A 2 -2.78 -51.62 33.23
N ASN A 3 -3.93 -51.70 32.56
CA ASN A 3 -4.08 -51.17 31.22
C ASN A 3 -4.12 -49.64 31.30
N GLU A 4 -3.02 -48.98 30.93
CA GLU A 4 -3.04 -47.57 30.59
C GLU A 4 -3.93 -47.37 29.36
N VAL A 5 -5.07 -46.71 29.57
CA VAL A 5 -5.93 -46.28 28.49
C VAL A 5 -5.22 -45.13 27.79
N ALA A 6 -4.65 -45.40 26.61
CA ALA A 6 -4.09 -44.40 25.74
C ALA A 6 -5.15 -43.32 25.46
N LYS A 7 -4.94 -42.10 25.97
CA LYS A 7 -5.76 -40.93 25.66
C LYS A 7 -5.67 -40.68 24.15
N LYS A 8 -6.74 -41.00 23.41
CA LYS A 8 -6.89 -40.61 22.00
C LYS A 8 -6.82 -39.07 21.93
N GLN A 9 -5.77 -38.57 21.30
CA GLN A 9 -5.65 -37.16 20.91
C GLN A 9 -6.87 -36.78 20.06
N PRO A 10 -7.53 -35.64 20.31
CA PRO A 10 -8.70 -35.22 19.53
C PRO A 10 -8.30 -35.02 18.06
N PHE A 11 -9.13 -35.48 17.14
CA PHE A 11 -8.98 -35.24 15.70
C PHE A 11 -9.15 -33.73 15.44
N THR A 12 -8.04 -33.01 15.36
CA THR A 12 -8.00 -31.62 14.90
C THR A 12 -8.03 -31.59 13.37
N THR A 13 -8.82 -30.69 12.77
CA THR A 13 -8.82 -30.51 11.31
C THR A 13 -7.44 -30.05 10.82
N ALA A 14 -7.09 -30.30 9.55
CA ALA A 14 -5.81 -29.85 8.99
C ALA A 14 -5.60 -28.33 9.16
N LEU A 15 -6.69 -27.55 9.05
CA LEU A 15 -6.65 -26.12 9.29
C LEU A 15 -6.40 -25.77 10.75
N ALA A 16 -7.00 -26.48 11.71
CA ALA A 16 -6.73 -26.29 13.13
C ALA A 16 -5.26 -26.59 13.46
N GLN A 17 -4.67 -27.63 12.88
CA GLN A 17 -3.24 -27.93 13.06
C GLN A 17 -2.32 -26.84 12.51
N ILE A 18 -2.67 -26.27 11.35
CA ILE A 18 -1.93 -25.15 10.75
C ILE A 18 -2.03 -23.91 11.64
N GLN A 19 -3.24 -23.57 12.09
CA GLN A 19 -3.47 -22.45 13.02
C GLN A 19 -2.70 -22.64 14.33
N ASP A 20 -2.78 -23.82 14.93
CA ASP A 20 -2.08 -24.13 16.17
C ASP A 20 -0.56 -24.06 16.01
N LYS A 21 -0.03 -24.42 14.85
CA LYS A 21 1.42 -24.42 14.59
C LYS A 21 1.97 -22.99 14.41
N PHE A 22 1.30 -22.16 13.62
CA PHE A 22 1.83 -20.85 13.23
C PHE A 22 1.31 -19.71 14.10
N THR A 23 0.01 -19.64 14.36
CA THR A 23 -0.58 -18.52 15.13
C THR A 23 -0.12 -18.57 16.59
N ASN A 24 -0.13 -19.75 17.23
CA ASN A 24 0.34 -19.86 18.62
C ASN A 24 1.82 -19.50 18.76
N ALA A 25 2.63 -19.79 17.74
CA ALA A 25 4.03 -19.43 17.74
C ALA A 25 4.24 -17.92 17.72
N VAL A 26 3.52 -17.20 16.85
CA VAL A 26 3.57 -15.74 16.79
C VAL A 26 3.07 -15.13 18.10
N VAL A 27 1.98 -15.66 18.67
CA VAL A 27 1.44 -15.19 19.96
C VAL A 27 2.44 -15.43 21.09
N ASN A 28 3.09 -16.59 21.15
CA ASN A 28 4.06 -16.90 22.19
C ASN A 28 5.35 -16.08 22.03
N ALA A 29 5.82 -15.86 20.80
CA ALA A 29 6.93 -14.95 20.52
C ALA A 29 6.59 -13.51 20.95
N GLY A 30 5.39 -13.05 20.63
CA GLY A 30 4.88 -11.76 21.09
C GLY A 30 4.90 -11.63 22.61
N LYS A 31 4.36 -12.63 23.33
CA LYS A 31 4.39 -12.67 24.80
C LYS A 31 5.80 -12.60 25.37
N ALA A 32 6.76 -13.30 24.78
CA ALA A 32 8.17 -13.25 25.19
C ALA A 32 8.78 -11.84 25.02
N MET A 33 8.26 -11.04 24.09
CA MET A 33 8.63 -9.64 23.87
C MET A 33 7.69 -8.65 24.58
N ASN A 34 6.83 -9.13 25.49
CA ASN A 34 5.80 -8.35 26.18
C ASN A 34 4.80 -7.64 25.23
N ILE A 35 4.57 -8.23 24.06
CA ILE A 35 3.56 -7.80 23.08
C ILE A 35 2.31 -8.66 23.25
N GLN A 36 1.17 -8.00 23.43
CA GLN A 36 -0.13 -8.66 23.43
C GLN A 36 -0.91 -8.23 22.19
N TYR A 37 -1.22 -9.20 21.33
CA TYR A 37 -2.04 -8.97 20.15
C TYR A 37 -3.52 -8.82 20.54
N ASN A 38 -4.16 -7.77 20.03
CA ASN A 38 -5.59 -7.59 20.19
C ASN A 38 -6.40 -8.44 19.19
N GLU A 39 -7.73 -8.46 19.35
CA GLU A 39 -8.65 -9.23 18.51
C GLU A 39 -8.48 -8.93 17.01
N TYR A 40 -8.32 -7.66 16.64
CA TYR A 40 -8.14 -7.27 15.24
C TYR A 40 -6.81 -7.76 14.67
N GLN A 41 -5.73 -7.65 15.43
CA GLN A 41 -4.41 -8.16 15.03
C GLN A 41 -4.44 -9.68 14.87
N SER A 42 -5.14 -10.39 15.76
CA SER A 42 -5.40 -11.82 15.61
C SER A 42 -6.18 -12.14 14.33
N ALA A 43 -7.23 -11.37 14.02
CA ALA A 43 -7.97 -11.54 12.78
C ALA A 43 -7.09 -11.32 11.52
N CYS A 44 -6.22 -10.31 11.52
CA CYS A 44 -5.25 -10.09 10.44
C CYS A 44 -4.34 -11.31 10.21
N MET A 45 -3.78 -11.88 11.29
CA MET A 45 -2.97 -13.11 11.20
C MET A 45 -3.75 -14.28 10.62
N MET A 46 -4.99 -14.49 11.09
CA MET A 46 -5.81 -15.62 10.68
C MET A 46 -6.23 -15.52 9.20
N ASN A 47 -6.60 -14.32 8.75
CA ASN A 47 -6.92 -14.08 7.34
C ASN A 47 -5.69 -14.29 6.45
N MET A 48 -4.52 -13.83 6.89
CA MET A 48 -3.26 -14.05 6.17
C MET A 48 -2.91 -15.53 6.07
N LEU A 49 -2.96 -16.27 7.19
CA LEU A 49 -2.67 -17.70 7.22
C LEU A 49 -3.65 -18.50 6.33
N GLY A 50 -4.93 -18.12 6.35
CA GLY A 50 -5.93 -18.69 5.45
C GLY A 50 -5.59 -18.47 3.98
N LYS A 51 -5.14 -17.26 3.62
CA LYS A 51 -4.74 -16.95 2.24
C LYS A 51 -3.45 -17.67 1.82
N MET A 52 -2.46 -17.78 2.71
CA MET A 52 -1.26 -18.59 2.50
C MET A 52 -1.61 -20.05 2.23
N GLN A 53 -2.52 -20.63 3.03
CA GLN A 53 -2.95 -22.01 2.85
C GLN A 53 -3.64 -22.21 1.51
N ALA A 54 -4.54 -21.29 1.11
CA ALA A 54 -5.19 -21.35 -0.19
C ALA A 54 -4.16 -21.32 -1.34
N LEU A 55 -3.20 -20.40 -1.28
CA LEU A 55 -2.13 -20.31 -2.30
C LEU A 55 -1.22 -21.54 -2.32
N ALA A 56 -0.89 -22.11 -1.16
CA ALA A 56 -0.12 -23.34 -1.07
C ALA A 56 -0.86 -24.49 -1.77
N VAL A 57 -2.16 -24.66 -1.50
CA VAL A 57 -3.00 -25.69 -2.14
C VAL A 57 -3.09 -25.48 -3.65
N GLU A 58 -3.34 -24.24 -4.11
CA GLU A 58 -3.36 -23.90 -5.55
C GLU A 58 -2.05 -24.25 -6.26
N ASN A 59 -0.92 -24.16 -5.54
CA ASN A 59 0.42 -24.46 -6.06
C ASN A 59 0.91 -25.88 -5.69
N GLN A 60 0.03 -26.75 -5.18
CA GLN A 60 0.34 -28.14 -4.80
C GLN A 60 1.48 -28.23 -3.76
N LEU A 61 1.56 -27.26 -2.86
CA LEU A 61 2.51 -27.19 -1.75
C LEU A 61 1.83 -27.56 -0.44
N ASP A 62 2.63 -28.08 0.49
CA ASP A 62 2.22 -28.30 1.88
C ASP A 62 2.81 -27.18 2.74
N ILE A 63 1.95 -26.30 3.24
CA ILE A 63 2.37 -25.15 4.08
C ILE A 63 3.16 -25.60 5.31
N LEU A 64 2.90 -26.80 5.84
CA LEU A 64 3.58 -27.31 7.02
C LEU A 64 5.05 -27.65 6.74
N LYS A 65 5.42 -27.83 5.46
CA LYS A 65 6.78 -28.11 4.98
C LYS A 65 7.48 -26.86 4.43
N MET A 66 6.79 -25.74 4.33
CA MET A 66 7.37 -24.45 3.93
C MET A 66 8.18 -23.83 5.08
N ASP A 67 8.90 -22.75 4.77
CA ASP A 67 9.76 -22.08 5.75
C ASP A 67 8.92 -21.52 6.92
N TYR A 68 9.15 -22.09 8.09
CA TYR A 68 8.42 -21.75 9.30
C TYR A 68 8.70 -20.33 9.78
N SER A 69 9.96 -19.91 9.72
CA SER A 69 10.38 -18.58 10.16
C SER A 69 9.81 -17.51 9.23
N GLN A 70 9.82 -17.75 7.92
CA GLN A 70 9.20 -16.84 6.95
C GLN A 70 7.70 -16.66 7.22
N ILE A 71 6.95 -17.75 7.38
CA ILE A 71 5.50 -17.69 7.61
C ILE A 71 5.22 -16.91 8.90
N THR A 72 5.90 -17.26 10.00
CA THR A 72 5.69 -16.58 11.29
C THR A 72 6.08 -15.10 11.26
N ASN A 73 7.16 -14.74 10.54
CA ASN A 73 7.53 -13.33 10.34
C ASN A 73 6.46 -12.56 9.58
N ILE A 74 5.92 -13.09 8.48
CA ILE A 74 4.85 -12.42 7.71
C ILE A 74 3.60 -12.24 8.58
N LEU A 75 3.21 -13.28 9.35
CA LEU A 75 2.08 -13.21 10.28
C LEU A 75 2.28 -12.15 11.36
N GLN A 76 3.48 -12.06 11.92
CA GLN A 76 3.83 -11.01 12.87
C GLN A 76 3.75 -9.62 12.21
N THR A 77 4.29 -9.47 11.01
CA THR A 77 4.27 -8.20 10.27
C THR A 77 2.84 -7.72 10.01
N VAL A 78 1.93 -8.58 9.53
CA VAL A 78 0.54 -8.18 9.29
C VAL A 78 -0.20 -7.82 10.57
N ALA A 79 0.12 -8.48 11.68
CA ALA A 79 -0.44 -8.17 12.99
C ALA A 79 0.03 -6.80 13.49
N MET A 80 1.34 -6.55 13.46
CA MET A 80 1.93 -5.31 13.97
C MET A 80 1.49 -4.10 13.13
N LEU A 81 1.45 -4.26 11.81
CA LEU A 81 1.01 -3.23 10.88
C LEU A 81 -0.52 -3.13 10.75
N ASN A 82 -1.26 -4.05 11.36
CA ASN A 82 -2.73 -4.12 11.28
C ASN A 82 -3.22 -4.22 9.83
N LEU A 83 -2.52 -4.96 8.98
CA LEU A 83 -2.87 -5.13 7.56
C LEU A 83 -3.74 -6.37 7.38
N ASN A 84 -4.90 -6.19 6.78
CA ASN A 84 -5.86 -7.26 6.55
C ASN A 84 -5.93 -7.61 5.06
N ILE A 85 -5.49 -8.83 4.72
CA ILE A 85 -5.50 -9.32 3.34
C ILE A 85 -6.92 -9.49 2.76
N SER A 86 -7.94 -9.55 3.61
CA SER A 86 -9.35 -9.65 3.21
C SER A 86 -10.03 -8.29 3.05
N ALA A 87 -9.32 -7.18 3.27
CA ALA A 87 -9.87 -5.83 3.11
C ALA A 87 -10.20 -5.53 1.63
N ILE A 88 -11.26 -4.74 1.44
CA ILE A 88 -11.66 -4.18 0.14
C ILE A 88 -11.85 -2.67 0.33
N PRO A 89 -11.05 -1.82 -0.33
CA PRO A 89 -9.91 -2.13 -1.20
C PRO A 89 -8.78 -2.91 -0.50
N ARG A 90 -7.95 -3.63 -1.27
CA ARG A 90 -6.86 -4.45 -0.71
C ARG A 90 -5.85 -3.58 0.04
N GLU A 91 -5.40 -4.07 1.19
CA GLU A 91 -4.35 -3.44 2.03
C GLU A 91 -2.97 -4.09 1.84
N CYS A 92 -2.93 -5.35 1.39
CA CYS A 92 -1.71 -6.09 1.17
C CYS A 92 -1.97 -7.28 0.25
N TYR A 93 -0.90 -7.82 -0.34
CA TYR A 93 -0.95 -9.08 -1.07
C TYR A 93 0.15 -10.03 -0.64
N ILE A 94 -0.02 -11.29 -1.03
CA ILE A 94 0.97 -12.33 -0.85
C ILE A 94 1.01 -13.19 -2.11
N ILE A 95 2.22 -13.55 -2.54
CA ILE A 95 2.48 -14.44 -3.68
C ILE A 95 3.48 -15.53 -3.30
N ILE A 96 3.61 -16.55 -4.13
CA ILE A 96 4.68 -17.54 -4.00
C ILE A 96 5.77 -17.21 -5.02
N ARG A 97 7.02 -17.07 -4.56
CA ARG A 97 8.21 -16.92 -5.41
C ARG A 97 9.10 -18.15 -5.32
N SER A 98 9.95 -18.33 -6.32
CA SER A 98 11.05 -19.29 -6.28
C SER A 98 12.33 -18.55 -5.89
N LYS A 99 12.93 -18.87 -4.74
CA LYS A 99 14.26 -18.38 -4.33
C LYS A 99 15.28 -19.50 -4.41
N LYS A 100 16.46 -19.18 -4.91
CA LYS A 100 17.58 -20.12 -4.97
C LYS A 100 18.32 -20.09 -3.65
N VAL A 101 18.32 -21.20 -2.92
CA VAL A 101 19.02 -21.37 -1.64
C VAL A 101 20.11 -22.42 -1.83
N GLY A 102 21.35 -21.95 -1.96
CA GLY A 102 22.47 -22.79 -2.41
C GLY A 102 22.24 -23.32 -3.82
N ASN A 103 22.23 -24.64 -3.99
CA ASN A 103 21.95 -25.29 -5.27
C ASN A 103 20.48 -25.64 -5.49
N ASN A 104 19.61 -25.46 -4.49
CA ASN A 104 18.21 -25.87 -4.56
C ASN A 104 17.28 -24.67 -4.74
N TRP A 105 16.22 -24.87 -5.51
CA TRP A 105 15.11 -23.93 -5.61
C TRP A 105 14.09 -24.24 -4.53
N LYS A 106 13.76 -23.25 -3.71
CA LYS A 106 12.69 -23.35 -2.72
C LYS A 106 11.57 -22.38 -3.07
N LYS A 107 10.34 -22.82 -2.80
CA LYS A 107 9.15 -21.98 -2.89
C LYS A 107 8.96 -21.27 -1.56
N GLU A 108 8.71 -19.98 -1.64
CA GLU A 108 8.63 -19.12 -0.47
C GLU A 108 7.49 -18.11 -0.65
N PHE A 109 6.90 -17.65 0.44
CA PHE A 109 5.90 -16.61 0.40
C PHE A 109 6.57 -15.24 0.36
N GLU A 110 6.06 -14.37 -0.50
CA GLU A 110 6.44 -12.96 -0.51
C GLU A 110 5.23 -12.09 -0.22
N PHE A 111 5.35 -11.30 0.83
CA PHE A 111 4.35 -10.36 1.32
C PHE A 111 4.73 -8.94 0.92
N ASN A 112 3.77 -8.16 0.46
CA ASN A 112 3.96 -6.73 0.21
C ASN A 112 2.68 -5.95 0.57
N ILE A 113 2.87 -4.68 0.92
CA ILE A 113 1.77 -3.73 1.15
C ILE A 113 1.19 -3.32 -0.22
N GLU A 114 -0.14 -3.18 -0.30
CA GLU A 114 -0.82 -2.78 -1.52
C GLU A 114 -1.99 -1.86 -1.26
N GLY A 115 -2.29 -1.00 -2.23
CA GLY A 115 -3.54 -0.25 -2.27
C GLY A 115 -3.73 0.62 -1.03
N ASP A 116 -4.83 0.39 -0.31
CA ASP A 116 -5.22 1.17 0.87
C ASP A 116 -4.32 0.92 2.08
N GLY A 117 -3.42 -0.08 2.01
CA GLY A 117 -2.49 -0.40 3.07
C GLY A 117 -1.59 0.78 3.42
N ASN A 118 -1.07 1.50 2.42
CA ASN A 118 -0.24 2.68 2.67
C ASN A 118 -1.04 3.83 3.31
N ASP A 119 -2.27 4.07 2.83
CA ASP A 119 -3.18 5.07 3.40
C ASP A 119 -3.54 4.73 4.85
N LYS A 120 -3.73 3.44 5.16
CA LYS A 120 -3.96 2.96 6.53
C LYS A 120 -2.75 3.15 7.43
N LEU A 121 -1.55 2.85 6.94
CA LEU A 121 -0.32 3.06 7.70
C LEU A 121 -0.09 4.54 7.97
N LEU A 122 -0.38 5.41 7.01
CA LEU A 122 -0.35 6.86 7.21
C LEU A 122 -1.37 7.31 8.27
N ARG A 123 -2.62 6.86 8.18
CA ARG A 123 -3.67 7.16 9.17
C ARG A 123 -3.31 6.71 10.59
N LYS A 124 -2.61 5.58 10.71
CA LYS A 124 -2.32 4.96 12.01
C LYS A 124 -1.01 5.41 12.64
N PHE A 125 0.03 5.57 11.83
CA PHE A 125 1.39 5.81 12.30
C PHE A 125 1.94 7.17 11.85
N GLY A 126 1.23 7.94 11.02
CA GLY A 126 1.68 9.26 10.59
C GLY A 126 1.84 10.23 11.76
N VAL A 127 3.00 10.88 11.87
CA VAL A 127 3.28 11.84 12.94
C VAL A 127 2.36 13.06 12.79
N GLY A 128 1.58 13.34 13.82
CA GLY A 128 0.67 14.48 13.85
C GLY A 128 -0.54 14.35 12.93
N VAL A 129 -0.86 13.15 12.45
CA VAL A 129 -2.01 12.90 11.54
C VAL A 129 -3.27 12.64 12.35
N LYS A 130 -4.25 13.52 12.18
CA LYS A 130 -5.60 13.36 12.71
C LYS A 130 -6.52 12.61 11.74
N GLU A 131 -6.49 13.01 10.47
CA GLU A 131 -7.32 12.40 9.43
C GLU A 131 -6.63 12.50 8.06
N VAL A 132 -6.69 11.42 7.27
CA VAL A 132 -6.30 11.43 5.86
C VAL A 132 -7.57 11.44 5.02
N ARG A 133 -7.78 12.51 4.24
CA ARG A 133 -8.98 12.66 3.42
C ARG A 133 -8.84 11.87 2.12
N THR A 134 -9.97 11.61 1.46
CA THR A 134 -9.97 10.97 0.14
C THR A 134 -9.13 11.80 -0.84
N PRO A 135 -8.16 11.18 -1.55
CA PRO A 135 -7.30 11.92 -2.45
C PRO A 135 -8.05 12.43 -3.67
N TRP A 136 -7.63 13.60 -4.17
CA TRP A 136 -8.08 14.13 -5.44
C TRP A 136 -7.38 13.40 -6.58
N LEU A 137 -8.13 13.04 -7.61
CA LEU A 137 -7.60 12.41 -8.82
C LEU A 137 -7.71 13.41 -9.97
N VAL A 138 -6.77 14.35 -10.02
CA VAL A 138 -6.78 15.46 -10.99
C VAL A 138 -6.40 14.91 -12.36
N ARG A 139 -7.25 15.18 -13.36
CA ARG A 139 -7.10 14.71 -14.74
C ARG A 139 -6.59 15.80 -15.66
N GLU A 140 -6.12 15.41 -16.85
CA GLU A 140 -5.50 16.32 -17.85
C GLU A 140 -6.35 17.56 -18.13
N ASN A 141 -7.67 17.39 -18.18
CA ASN A 141 -8.62 18.44 -18.54
C ASN A 141 -9.26 19.15 -17.33
N ASP A 142 -8.90 18.77 -16.10
CA ASP A 142 -9.41 19.42 -14.90
C ASP A 142 -8.76 20.79 -14.70
N GLU A 143 -9.48 21.69 -14.03
CA GLU A 143 -8.88 22.92 -13.51
C GLU A 143 -8.20 22.63 -12.18
N PHE A 144 -6.89 22.90 -12.12
CA PHE A 144 -6.11 22.73 -10.92
C PHE A 144 -5.17 23.92 -10.72
N THR A 145 -5.10 24.43 -9.50
CA THR A 145 -4.08 25.40 -9.09
C THR A 145 -3.24 24.80 -7.99
N TYR A 146 -1.93 24.99 -8.09
CA TYR A 146 -1.00 24.57 -7.04
C TYR A 146 -1.15 25.45 -5.80
N PRO A 147 -0.79 24.92 -4.61
CA PRO A 147 -0.61 25.79 -3.46
C PRO A 147 0.41 26.89 -3.79
N SER A 148 0.21 28.06 -3.22
CA SER A 148 1.16 29.17 -3.36
C SER A 148 1.45 29.81 -2.02
N PHE A 149 2.69 30.20 -1.79
CA PHE A 149 3.11 30.91 -0.60
C PHE A 149 3.54 32.32 -0.98
N ASN A 150 2.92 33.32 -0.38
CA ASN A 150 3.23 34.73 -0.67
C ASN A 150 4.26 35.34 0.30
N GLY A 151 4.89 34.53 1.15
CA GLY A 151 5.81 34.99 2.21
C GLY A 151 5.16 35.17 3.58
N LEU A 152 3.82 35.18 3.66
CA LEU A 152 3.05 35.34 4.90
C LEU A 152 2.03 34.22 5.07
N GLU A 153 1.33 33.87 4.01
CA GLU A 153 0.22 32.92 4.01
C GLU A 153 0.36 31.93 2.86
N VAL A 154 -0.05 30.70 3.14
CA VAL A 154 -0.17 29.65 2.12
C VAL A 154 -1.60 29.62 1.63
N THR A 155 -1.77 29.82 0.34
CA THR A 155 -3.03 29.58 -0.36
C THR A 155 -3.10 28.09 -0.69
N PRO A 156 -4.16 27.36 -0.29
CA PRO A 156 -4.33 25.95 -0.62
C PRO A 156 -4.51 25.73 -2.12
N PRO A 157 -4.23 24.51 -2.64
CA PRO A 157 -4.56 24.18 -4.01
C PRO A 157 -6.07 24.17 -4.23
N THR A 158 -6.50 24.46 -5.46
CA THR A 158 -7.91 24.30 -5.88
C THR A 158 -8.03 23.23 -6.94
N TRP A 159 -9.15 22.50 -6.92
CA TRP A 159 -9.48 21.53 -7.96
C TRP A 159 -10.95 21.69 -8.38
N THR A 160 -11.19 21.80 -9.69
CA THR A 160 -12.53 21.75 -10.29
C THR A 160 -12.54 20.63 -11.32
N PRO A 161 -13.20 19.50 -11.00
CA PRO A 161 -13.34 18.38 -11.92
C PRO A 161 -14.12 18.81 -13.17
N LYS A 162 -13.54 18.56 -14.34
CA LYS A 162 -14.16 18.81 -15.65
C LYS A 162 -14.25 17.54 -16.49
N ASP A 163 -13.46 16.54 -16.14
CA ASP A 163 -13.36 15.30 -16.89
C ASP A 163 -13.27 14.11 -15.93
N TYR A 164 -13.81 12.97 -16.34
CA TYR A 164 -13.77 11.71 -15.59
C TYR A 164 -13.09 10.58 -16.38
N THR A 165 -12.65 10.86 -17.61
CA THR A 165 -12.19 9.87 -18.60
C THR A 165 -10.72 9.99 -18.96
N SER A 166 -10.15 11.19 -19.03
CA SER A 166 -8.72 11.34 -19.32
C SER A 166 -7.84 10.79 -18.20
N LYS A 167 -6.55 10.68 -18.52
CA LYS A 167 -5.53 10.18 -17.61
C LYS A 167 -5.47 11.03 -16.35
N VAL A 168 -5.20 10.37 -15.22
CA VAL A 168 -4.86 11.08 -13.98
C VAL A 168 -3.43 11.59 -14.13
N VAL A 169 -3.26 12.89 -13.99
CA VAL A 169 -1.95 13.56 -14.05
C VAL A 169 -1.42 13.88 -12.66
N ARG A 170 -2.29 14.05 -11.66
CA ARG A 170 -1.89 14.37 -10.28
C ARG A 170 -2.77 13.68 -9.27
N ILE A 171 -2.15 13.37 -8.13
CA ILE A 171 -2.86 12.97 -6.93
C ILE A 171 -2.56 13.98 -5.83
N VAL A 172 -3.60 14.47 -5.18
CA VAL A 172 -3.48 15.40 -4.04
C VAL A 172 -4.09 14.74 -2.81
N TYR A 173 -3.32 14.59 -1.75
CA TYR A 173 -3.75 14.10 -0.44
C TYR A 173 -3.92 15.28 0.53
N PRO A 174 -5.14 15.65 0.90
CA PRO A 174 -5.39 16.52 2.04
C PRO A 174 -5.24 15.72 3.34
N ILE A 175 -4.31 16.11 4.19
CA ILE A 175 -4.03 15.50 5.49
C ILE A 175 -4.34 16.51 6.56
N ILE A 176 -5.31 16.21 7.42
CA ILE A 176 -5.65 17.03 8.57
C ILE A 176 -4.74 16.64 9.72
N LYS A 177 -4.08 17.63 10.29
CA LYS A 177 -3.14 17.47 11.40
C LYS A 177 -3.84 17.60 12.75
N ASP A 178 -3.17 17.15 13.82
CA ASP A 178 -3.71 17.24 15.18
C ASP A 178 -4.02 18.67 15.63
N ASN A 179 -3.32 19.65 15.06
CA ASN A 179 -3.55 21.07 15.27
C ASN A 179 -4.61 21.68 14.33
N ASP A 180 -5.38 20.87 13.61
CA ASP A 180 -6.37 21.24 12.59
C ASP A 180 -5.80 21.97 11.34
N MET A 181 -4.48 22.01 11.15
CA MET A 181 -3.90 22.44 9.88
C MET A 181 -4.11 21.39 8.80
N VAL A 182 -4.21 21.82 7.54
CA VAL A 182 -4.35 20.93 6.39
C VAL A 182 -3.07 20.96 5.57
N GLU A 183 -2.42 19.81 5.45
CA GLU A 183 -1.26 19.62 4.61
C GLU A 183 -1.69 18.99 3.28
N PHE A 184 -1.23 19.54 2.16
CA PHE A 184 -1.53 18.99 0.83
C PHE A 184 -0.30 18.32 0.25
N HIS A 185 -0.36 16.99 0.14
CA HIS A 185 0.70 16.19 -0.46
C HIS A 185 0.37 15.88 -1.92
N ILE A 186 1.21 16.35 -2.84
CA ILE A 186 0.97 16.23 -4.28
C ILE A 186 1.99 15.27 -4.89
N ALA A 187 1.52 14.35 -5.73
CA ALA A 187 2.36 13.54 -6.60
C ALA A 187 1.93 13.70 -8.06
N GLU A 188 2.93 13.85 -8.93
CA GLU A 188 2.75 13.97 -10.38
C GLU A 188 2.86 12.60 -11.04
N ARG A 189 2.11 12.42 -12.14
CA ARG A 189 2.18 11.22 -12.99
C ARG A 189 3.59 10.97 -13.49
N GLU A 190 4.28 12.01 -13.94
CA GLU A 190 5.63 11.88 -14.48
C GLU A 190 6.62 11.33 -13.44
N GLY A 191 6.39 11.61 -12.15
CA GLY A 191 7.20 11.08 -11.06
C GLY A 191 7.20 9.55 -10.97
N VAL A 192 6.20 8.87 -11.54
CA VAL A 192 6.11 7.40 -11.57
C VAL A 192 7.18 6.76 -12.46
N VAL A 193 7.82 7.54 -13.36
CA VAL A 193 8.91 7.05 -14.22
C VAL A 193 10.02 6.39 -13.41
N HIS A 194 10.37 6.94 -12.25
CA HIS A 194 11.42 6.41 -11.36
C HIS A 194 11.05 5.02 -10.83
N ASN A 195 9.79 4.79 -10.46
CA ASN A 195 9.33 3.48 -10.00
C ASN A 195 9.43 2.43 -11.13
N LEU A 196 9.13 2.83 -12.37
CA LEU A 196 9.20 1.93 -13.52
C LEU A 196 10.65 1.64 -13.93
N GLN A 197 11.53 2.64 -13.89
CA GLN A 197 12.97 2.49 -14.12
C GLN A 197 13.60 1.54 -13.09
N ALA A 198 13.32 1.73 -11.80
CA ALA A 198 13.80 0.83 -10.74
C ALA A 198 13.31 -0.62 -10.95
N HIS A 199 12.04 -0.78 -11.35
CA HIS A 199 11.49 -2.09 -11.68
C HIS A 199 12.20 -2.74 -12.88
N ILE A 200 12.47 -1.99 -13.95
CA ILE A 200 13.23 -2.48 -15.12
C ILE A 200 14.63 -2.92 -14.70
N ALA A 201 15.35 -2.08 -13.97
CA ALA A 201 16.70 -2.36 -13.49
C ALA A 201 16.74 -3.65 -12.64
N ASN A 202 15.78 -3.80 -11.72
CA ASN A 202 15.66 -5.00 -10.88
C ASN A 202 15.36 -6.26 -11.69
N ASN A 203 14.51 -6.19 -12.71
CA ASN A 203 14.19 -7.33 -13.56
C ASN A 203 15.39 -7.73 -14.43
N LEU A 204 16.10 -6.75 -14.99
CA LEU A 204 17.31 -6.98 -15.77
C LEU A 204 18.44 -7.59 -14.93
N MET A 205 18.63 -7.10 -13.70
CA MET A 205 19.61 -7.64 -12.76
C MET A 205 19.34 -9.11 -12.41
N LYS A 206 18.06 -9.48 -12.25
CA LYS A 206 17.65 -10.85 -11.93
C LYS A 206 17.76 -11.78 -13.15
N ASN A 207 17.60 -11.24 -14.37
CA ASN A 207 17.67 -12.02 -15.59
C ASN A 207 19.07 -12.00 -16.22
N ARG A 208 19.89 -13.00 -15.87
CA ARG A 208 21.26 -13.17 -16.38
C ARG A 208 21.38 -13.47 -17.88
N GLU A 209 20.28 -13.76 -18.57
CA GLU A 209 20.28 -14.06 -20.00
C GLU A 209 20.33 -12.78 -20.86
N VAL A 210 19.99 -11.62 -20.28
CA VAL A 210 19.98 -10.34 -20.98
C VAL A 210 21.39 -9.74 -21.01
N LYS A 211 22.04 -9.81 -22.17
CA LYS A 211 23.44 -9.37 -22.33
C LYS A 211 23.62 -7.86 -22.43
N ASN A 212 22.58 -7.13 -22.85
CA ASN A 212 22.57 -5.68 -23.06
C ASN A 212 21.86 -4.91 -21.93
N ALA A 213 21.85 -5.45 -20.70
CA ALA A 213 21.15 -4.86 -19.56
C ALA A 213 21.56 -3.41 -19.27
N ALA A 214 22.85 -3.07 -19.41
CA ALA A 214 23.34 -1.70 -19.19
C ALA A 214 22.77 -0.69 -20.21
N GLU A 215 22.73 -1.08 -21.50
CA GLU A 215 22.16 -0.25 -22.57
C GLU A 215 20.66 -0.04 -22.37
N LEU A 216 19.93 -1.08 -21.95
CA LEU A 216 18.51 -0.99 -21.66
C LEU A 216 18.21 -0.09 -20.45
N ASN A 217 19.02 -0.16 -19.40
CA ASN A 217 18.91 0.74 -18.25
C ASN A 217 19.15 2.20 -18.67
N GLN A 218 20.18 2.47 -19.47
CA GLN A 218 20.46 3.81 -19.98
C GLN A 218 19.34 4.32 -20.89
N MET A 219 18.76 3.44 -21.72
CA MET A 219 17.60 3.76 -22.55
C MET A 219 16.38 4.12 -21.70
N ALA A 220 16.12 3.38 -20.63
CA ALA A 220 15.01 3.68 -19.72
C ALA A 220 15.22 5.01 -18.97
N ALA A 221 16.46 5.32 -18.57
CA ALA A 221 16.81 6.55 -17.84
C ALA A 221 16.57 7.84 -18.63
N THR A 222 16.59 7.77 -19.97
CA THR A 222 16.42 8.94 -20.85
C THR A 222 15.00 9.15 -21.36
N LYS A 223 14.05 8.30 -20.93
CA LYS A 223 12.66 8.30 -21.40
C LYS A 223 11.70 8.76 -20.31
N THR A 224 10.64 9.43 -20.73
CA THR A 224 9.44 9.72 -19.92
C THR A 224 8.66 8.44 -19.62
N LEU A 225 7.70 8.53 -18.69
CA LEU A 225 6.84 7.39 -18.35
C LEU A 225 6.15 6.78 -19.58
N ASP A 226 5.48 7.61 -20.38
CA ASP A 226 4.69 7.15 -21.53
C ASP A 226 5.60 6.63 -22.67
N GLU A 227 6.83 7.16 -22.80
CA GLU A 227 7.82 6.65 -23.75
C GLU A 227 8.34 5.26 -23.36
N ILE A 228 8.58 5.00 -22.06
CA ILE A 228 8.95 3.66 -21.58
C ILE A 228 7.83 2.67 -21.87
N LEU A 229 6.58 3.04 -21.56
CA LEU A 229 5.41 2.18 -21.77
C LEU A 229 5.13 1.89 -23.25
N SER A 230 5.66 2.70 -24.15
CA SER A 230 5.52 2.53 -25.60
C SER A 230 6.76 1.93 -26.28
N CYS A 231 7.83 1.65 -25.54
CA CYS A 231 9.13 1.22 -26.09
C CYS A 231 9.20 -0.31 -26.26
N PRO A 232 9.24 -0.84 -27.50
CA PRO A 232 9.26 -2.28 -27.76
C PRO A 232 10.42 -3.03 -27.10
N GLU A 233 11.56 -2.36 -26.92
CA GLU A 233 12.77 -2.91 -26.32
C GLU A 233 12.67 -3.04 -24.79
N LEU A 234 11.91 -2.15 -24.13
CA LEU A 234 11.73 -2.16 -22.67
C LEU A 234 10.50 -2.96 -22.23
N LEU A 235 9.49 -3.08 -23.09
CA LEU A 235 8.26 -3.82 -22.81
C LEU A 235 8.50 -5.27 -22.34
N PRO A 236 9.45 -6.06 -22.87
CA PRO A 236 9.74 -7.40 -22.37
C PRO A 236 10.18 -7.44 -20.90
N HIS A 237 10.71 -6.33 -20.37
CA HIS A 237 11.34 -6.25 -19.06
C HIS A 237 10.45 -5.61 -17.98
N ILE A 238 9.20 -5.27 -18.32
CA ILE A 238 8.20 -4.77 -17.36
C ILE A 238 7.09 -5.81 -17.12
N SER A 239 6.52 -5.82 -15.91
CA SER A 239 5.46 -6.77 -15.57
C SER A 239 4.16 -6.50 -16.37
N PRO A 240 3.30 -7.51 -16.58
CA PRO A 240 2.02 -7.35 -17.29
C PRO A 240 1.10 -6.25 -16.76
N ALA A 241 1.15 -5.94 -15.47
CA ALA A 241 0.34 -4.91 -14.86
C ALA A 241 0.59 -3.51 -15.46
N TRP A 242 1.77 -3.26 -16.03
CA TRP A 242 2.11 -2.01 -16.73
C TRP A 242 1.71 -2.00 -18.20
N LYS A 243 1.37 -3.16 -18.79
CA LYS A 243 1.20 -3.31 -20.26
C LYS A 243 -0.23 -3.07 -20.73
N ASN A 244 -1.22 -3.54 -19.98
CA ASN A 244 -2.61 -3.40 -20.41
C ASN A 244 -3.14 -2.02 -19.98
N ALA A 245 -3.73 -1.26 -20.90
CA ALA A 245 -4.16 0.13 -20.65
C ALA A 245 -5.00 0.32 -19.37
N GLY A 246 -5.94 -0.60 -19.10
CA GLY A 246 -6.75 -0.54 -17.87
C GLY A 246 -5.97 -0.88 -16.59
N SER A 247 -5.01 -1.81 -16.65
CA SER A 247 -4.19 -2.16 -15.49
C SER A 247 -3.05 -1.17 -15.26
N SER A 248 -2.52 -0.56 -16.34
CA SER A 248 -1.44 0.41 -16.28
C SER A 248 -1.90 1.69 -15.60
N GLU A 249 -3.10 2.21 -15.91
CA GLU A 249 -3.62 3.38 -15.21
C GLU A 249 -3.86 3.12 -13.72
N ALA A 250 -4.42 1.97 -13.35
CA ALA A 250 -4.57 1.58 -11.95
C ALA A 250 -3.22 1.46 -11.24
N MET A 251 -2.19 0.94 -11.93
CA MET A 251 -0.82 0.82 -11.42
C MET A 251 -0.17 2.19 -11.23
N ILE A 252 -0.33 3.10 -12.18
CA ILE A 252 0.21 4.47 -12.14
C ILE A 252 -0.44 5.25 -11.01
N ILE A 253 -1.77 5.20 -10.88
CA ILE A 253 -2.50 5.80 -9.75
C ILE A 253 -1.98 5.25 -8.42
N ARG A 254 -1.78 3.93 -8.31
CA ARG A 254 -1.23 3.31 -7.10
C ARG A 254 0.16 3.84 -6.77
N LYS A 255 1.07 3.95 -7.74
CA LYS A 255 2.42 4.47 -7.51
C LYS A 255 2.41 5.97 -7.20
N MET A 256 1.56 6.78 -7.84
CA MET A 256 1.35 8.19 -7.47
C MET A 256 0.89 8.34 -6.00
N LYS A 257 -0.07 7.51 -5.56
CA LYS A 257 -0.54 7.53 -4.15
C LYS A 257 0.59 7.19 -3.17
N ASN A 258 1.38 6.17 -3.49
CA ASN A 258 2.54 5.80 -2.69
C ASN A 258 3.56 6.94 -2.66
N ASN A 259 3.86 7.58 -3.80
CA ASN A 259 4.84 8.67 -3.86
C ASN A 259 4.41 9.87 -3.01
N ALA A 260 3.10 10.19 -2.98
CA ALA A 260 2.56 11.27 -2.16
C ALA A 260 2.67 11.01 -0.64
N THR A 261 2.55 9.74 -0.22
CA THR A 261 2.39 9.35 1.20
C THR A 261 3.62 8.66 1.81
N LYS A 262 4.53 8.12 0.97
CA LYS A 262 5.75 7.37 1.38
C LYS A 262 6.61 8.20 2.31
N LYS A 263 6.87 9.46 1.95
CA LYS A 263 7.78 10.39 2.64
C LYS A 263 7.23 10.92 3.97
N PHE A 264 5.95 10.70 4.25
CA PHE A 264 5.36 11.21 5.49
C PHE A 264 6.00 10.51 6.70
N PRO A 265 6.49 11.27 7.70
CA PRO A 265 7.13 10.70 8.88
C PRO A 265 6.16 9.81 9.65
N LYS A 266 6.59 8.60 9.98
CA LYS A 266 5.78 7.61 10.71
C LYS A 266 6.44 7.27 12.04
N ASP A 267 5.67 7.30 13.11
CA ASP A 267 6.05 6.81 14.43
C ASP A 267 5.35 5.48 14.70
N PHE A 268 6.11 4.40 14.65
CA PHE A 268 5.63 3.04 14.85
C PHE A 268 5.55 2.65 16.33
N GLN A 269 5.81 3.59 17.25
CA GLN A 269 5.74 3.47 18.71
C GLN A 269 6.77 2.52 19.33
N ASN A 270 7.17 1.46 18.62
CA ASN A 270 8.16 0.49 19.04
C ASN A 270 8.97 -0.03 17.85
N ALA A 271 10.19 -0.51 18.16
CA ALA A 271 11.14 -0.99 17.16
C ALA A 271 10.65 -2.23 16.39
N PHE A 272 9.76 -3.04 16.96
CA PHE A 272 9.24 -4.24 16.29
C PHE A 272 8.25 -3.89 15.19
N THR A 273 7.36 -2.94 15.43
CA THR A 273 6.45 -2.43 14.40
C THR A 273 7.24 -1.71 13.30
N ALA A 274 8.29 -0.96 13.66
CA ALA A 274 9.18 -0.34 12.69
C ALA A 274 9.90 -1.38 11.81
N ALA A 275 10.50 -2.41 12.42
CA ALA A 275 11.14 -3.50 11.69
C ALA A 275 10.15 -4.29 10.81
N ALA A 276 8.91 -4.49 11.29
CA ALA A 276 7.85 -5.08 10.49
C ALA A 276 7.54 -4.23 9.24
N TYR A 277 7.44 -2.91 9.39
CA TYR A 277 7.25 -1.99 8.28
C TYR A 277 8.40 -2.05 7.28
N GLU A 278 9.65 -1.99 7.76
CA GLU A 278 10.85 -2.10 6.93
C GLU A 278 10.89 -3.42 6.15
N SER A 279 10.59 -4.55 6.80
CA SER A 279 10.57 -5.86 6.13
C SER A 279 9.46 -6.04 5.09
N ALA A 280 8.34 -5.33 5.26
CA ALA A 280 7.21 -5.34 4.33
C ALA A 280 7.41 -4.40 3.14
N TYR A 281 8.47 -3.58 3.19
CA TYR A 281 8.70 -2.54 2.21
C TYR A 281 9.38 -3.12 0.97
N GLU A 282 8.77 -2.90 -0.21
CA GLU A 282 9.19 -3.45 -1.51
C GLU A 282 10.70 -3.27 -1.78
N ASP A 283 11.32 -2.23 -1.23
CA ASP A 283 12.70 -1.83 -1.51
C ASP A 283 13.74 -2.33 -0.50
N TYR A 284 13.36 -2.69 0.74
CA TYR A 284 14.34 -2.79 1.84
C TYR A 284 15.22 -4.06 1.80
N GLU A 285 14.64 -5.21 1.46
CA GLU A 285 15.38 -6.48 1.35
C GLU A 285 16.23 -6.54 0.07
N GLN A 286 15.83 -5.80 -0.97
CA GLN A 286 16.52 -5.85 -2.26
C GLN A 286 17.90 -5.18 -2.19
N TYR A 287 18.06 -4.13 -1.37
CA TYR A 287 19.32 -3.42 -1.16
C TYR A 287 20.23 -4.02 -0.08
N LYS A 288 19.70 -4.89 0.79
CA LYS A 288 20.46 -5.47 1.92
C LYS A 288 21.21 -6.75 1.59
N GLU A 289 20.67 -7.61 0.70
CA GLU A 289 21.21 -8.97 0.49
C GLU A 289 22.25 -9.11 -0.65
N ASP A 290 22.51 -8.10 -1.49
CA ASP A 290 23.35 -8.28 -2.69
C ASP A 290 24.58 -7.34 -2.75
N GLU A 291 25.79 -7.90 -2.61
CA GLU A 291 27.08 -7.20 -2.69
C GLU A 291 27.34 -6.54 -4.06
N ARG A 292 26.50 -6.79 -5.07
CA ARG A 292 26.59 -6.24 -6.43
C ARG A 292 25.82 -4.94 -6.63
N ILE A 293 25.07 -4.49 -5.62
CA ILE A 293 24.39 -3.20 -5.65
C ILE A 293 25.44 -2.13 -5.37
N ASN A 294 25.68 -1.29 -6.37
CA ASN A 294 26.44 -0.08 -6.16
C ASN A 294 25.61 0.82 -5.23
N LYS A 295 25.98 0.86 -3.96
CA LYS A 295 25.23 1.54 -2.88
C LYS A 295 25.00 3.02 -3.21
N GLU A 296 25.86 3.62 -4.02
CA GLU A 296 25.74 5.01 -4.48
C GLU A 296 24.60 5.20 -5.50
N GLU A 297 24.41 4.28 -6.46
CA GLU A 297 23.35 4.39 -7.48
C GLU A 297 21.94 4.16 -6.91
N ALA A 298 21.80 3.29 -5.91
CA ALA A 298 20.54 3.08 -5.20
C ALA A 298 20.14 4.31 -4.36
N VAL A 299 21.14 4.95 -3.73
CA VAL A 299 20.96 6.18 -2.96
C VAL A 299 20.65 7.36 -3.89
N ASP A 300 21.29 7.46 -5.05
CA ASP A 300 21.01 8.49 -6.05
C ASP A 300 19.60 8.34 -6.64
N ALA A 301 19.13 7.11 -6.88
CA ALA A 301 17.74 6.86 -7.29
C ALA A 301 16.73 7.25 -6.20
N GLU A 302 17.02 7.02 -4.92
CA GLU A 302 16.22 7.52 -3.80
C GLU A 302 16.23 9.05 -3.71
N ILE A 303 17.38 9.70 -3.92
CA ILE A 303 17.53 11.18 -3.91
C ILE A 303 16.77 11.82 -5.08
N ILE A 304 16.75 11.18 -6.26
CA ILE A 304 15.98 11.66 -7.42
C ILE A 304 14.47 11.46 -7.20
N GLU A 305 14.03 10.31 -6.67
CA GLU A 305 12.64 10.08 -6.23
C GLU A 305 12.23 11.10 -5.14
N GLN A 306 13.18 11.61 -4.35
CA GLN A 306 12.98 12.65 -3.35
C GLN A 306 12.65 14.03 -3.93
N SER A 307 13.14 14.38 -5.13
CA SER A 307 13.06 15.74 -5.71
C SER A 307 11.69 16.15 -6.29
N GLY A 308 10.77 15.21 -6.53
CA GLY A 308 9.50 15.47 -7.22
C GLY A 308 8.25 15.68 -6.36
N THR A 309 8.38 15.82 -5.03
CA THR A 309 7.22 16.07 -4.16
C THR A 309 7.50 17.23 -3.21
N GLU A 310 6.72 18.29 -3.31
CA GLU A 310 6.78 19.42 -2.38
C GLU A 310 5.67 19.31 -1.34
N HIS A 311 6.00 19.65 -0.11
CA HIS A 311 5.09 19.69 1.02
C HIS A 311 4.87 21.13 1.45
N ILE A 312 3.62 21.57 1.59
CA ILE A 312 3.30 22.93 2.00
C ILE A 312 2.18 22.90 3.06
N GLU A 313 2.48 23.46 4.23
CA GLU A 313 1.58 23.57 5.38
C GLU A 313 0.67 24.80 5.26
N THR A 314 -0.66 24.67 5.34
CA THR A 314 -1.54 25.85 5.44
C THR A 314 -1.79 26.26 6.89
N PRO A 315 -1.66 27.56 7.24
CA PRO A 315 -2.12 28.08 8.53
C PRO A 315 -3.63 27.85 8.73
N LYS A 316 -4.06 27.78 10.00
CA LYS A 316 -5.47 27.57 10.38
C LYS A 316 -6.43 28.53 9.66
N GLU A 317 -7.18 28.02 8.69
CA GLU A 317 -8.47 28.62 8.31
C GLU A 317 -9.60 27.85 9.00
N VAL A 318 -10.37 28.58 9.80
CA VAL A 318 -11.61 28.09 10.41
C VAL A 318 -12.56 27.72 9.27
N ILE A 319 -12.78 26.43 9.06
CA ILE A 319 -13.86 25.94 8.21
C ILE A 319 -15.16 26.46 8.83
N LYS A 320 -15.67 27.59 8.33
CA LYS A 320 -17.03 28.03 8.64
C LYS A 320 -17.96 27.02 8.01
N GLU A 321 -18.53 26.15 8.84
CA GLU A 321 -19.76 25.42 8.51
C GLU A 321 -20.75 26.43 7.93
N LYS A 322 -20.97 26.39 6.61
CA LYS A 322 -22.21 26.90 6.05
C LYS A 322 -23.27 25.91 6.50
N ALA A 323 -23.87 26.20 7.65
CA ALA A 323 -25.12 25.61 8.08
C ALA A 323 -26.08 25.65 6.89
N ALA A 324 -26.52 24.48 6.44
CA ALA A 324 -27.55 24.35 5.45
C ALA A 324 -28.81 25.01 6.00
N THR A 325 -29.19 26.15 5.45
CA THR A 325 -30.51 26.74 5.67
C THR A 325 -31.52 25.75 5.10
N GLN A 326 -32.25 25.07 5.98
CA GLN A 326 -33.43 24.31 5.59
C GLN A 326 -34.44 25.28 4.96
N PRO A 327 -35.10 24.93 3.83
CA PRO A 327 -36.22 25.72 3.35
C PRO A 327 -37.41 25.51 4.29
N ASP A 328 -37.92 26.62 4.82
CA ASP A 328 -39.16 26.72 5.59
C ASP A 328 -40.29 25.95 4.89
N SER A 329 -40.86 24.98 5.60
CA SER A 329 -42.14 24.38 5.22
C SER A 329 -43.25 25.39 5.51
N SER A 330 -43.73 26.08 4.47
CA SER A 330 -44.93 26.90 4.57
C SER A 330 -46.17 26.00 4.74
N ASP A 331 -46.71 26.07 5.94
CA ASP A 331 -48.05 25.67 6.38
C ASP A 331 -49.12 26.07 5.34
N SER A 332 -49.76 25.06 4.73
CA SER A 332 -51.03 25.24 4.02
C SER A 332 -52.04 24.24 4.57
N ARG A 333 -52.84 24.72 5.52
CA ARG A 333 -54.05 24.06 6.03
C ARG A 333 -55.07 23.88 4.90
N PRO A 334 -55.66 22.69 4.72
CA PRO A 334 -56.94 22.57 4.03
C PRO A 334 -58.05 23.11 4.93
N LYS A 335 -58.98 23.89 4.36
CA LYS A 335 -60.28 24.16 5.00
C LYS A 335 -61.27 23.13 4.47
N ASP A 336 -61.92 22.46 5.42
CA ASP A 336 -62.97 21.47 5.19
C ASP A 336 -64.27 22.11 4.63
N ASP A 337 -64.90 21.32 3.77
CA ASP A 337 -66.33 21.02 3.60
C ASP A 337 -67.38 22.12 3.35
N GLU A 338 -68.07 21.96 2.21
CA GLU A 338 -69.50 22.19 1.86
C GLU A 338 -69.55 22.48 0.34
N GLU A 339 -70.30 21.84 -0.56
CA GLU A 339 -71.55 21.10 -0.54
C GLU A 339 -71.62 20.24 -1.84
N CYS A 340 -72.25 19.07 -1.76
CA CYS A 340 -72.74 18.33 -2.92
C CYS A 340 -74.14 18.83 -3.28
N PRO A 341 -74.51 18.92 -4.58
CA PRO A 341 -75.76 18.26 -4.93
C PRO A 341 -75.82 17.60 -6.33
N PHE A 342 -76.35 16.38 -6.30
CA PHE A 342 -77.03 15.55 -7.32
C PHE A 342 -76.26 14.99 -8.52
#